data_AF-A0A3D4HMU9-F1
#
_entry.id   AF-A0A3D4HMU9-F1
#
_cell.length_a   1.000
_cell.length_b   1.000
_cell.length_c   1.000
_cell.angle_alpha   90.00
_cell.angle_beta   90.00
_cell.angle_gamma   90.00
#
_symmetry.space_group_name_H-M   'P 1'
#
loop_
_entity.id
_entity.type
_entity.pdbx_description
1 polymer ?
#
loop_
_entity_poly.entity_id
_entity_poly.type
_entity_poly.pdbx_seq_one_letter_code
_entity_poly.pdbx_strand_id
1 'polypeptide(L)'
;MGGGEVNPTSGDFVFHVTEGYLVSRGKRLYPVRNAMLTGNGPRVLMEIDAVGNDLHFDPGVCGKSGQQVPVTDGQPTIRIRQLVVGGSEA
;
A
#
# COMPACT_ATOMS: atom_id res chain seq x y z
N MET A 1 2.18 -6.92 0.44
CA MET A 1 1.28 -6.26 1.41
C MET A 1 0.21 -7.25 1.85
N GLY A 2 -0.64 -6.91 2.83
CA GLY A 2 -1.88 -7.65 3.06
C GLY A 2 -2.94 -7.27 2.03
N GLY A 3 -4.19 -7.69 2.28
CA GLY A 3 -5.33 -7.26 1.47
C GLY A 3 -5.70 -5.79 1.70
N GLY A 4 -6.67 -5.32 0.92
CA GLY A 4 -7.29 -4.01 1.09
C GLY A 4 -8.59 -3.87 0.31
N GLU A 5 -9.20 -2.71 0.43
CA GLU A 5 -10.48 -2.38 -0.19
C GLU A 5 -10.44 -0.96 -0.72
N VAL A 6 -11.24 -0.71 -1.76
CA VAL A 6 -11.42 0.61 -2.37
C VAL A 6 -12.90 0.88 -2.59
N ASN A 7 -13.34 2.10 -2.30
CA ASN A 7 -14.58 2.64 -2.82
C ASN A 7 -14.30 3.29 -4.17
N PRO A 8 -14.71 2.69 -5.31
CA PRO A 8 -14.40 3.22 -6.63
C PRO A 8 -15.12 4.53 -6.95
N THR A 9 -16.21 4.85 -6.23
CA THR A 9 -16.98 6.09 -6.44
C THR A 9 -16.25 7.29 -5.85
N SER A 10 -15.73 7.18 -4.62
CA SER A 10 -14.95 8.27 -3.99
C SER A 10 -13.46 8.20 -4.34
N GLY A 11 -12.96 7.01 -4.66
CA GLY A 11 -11.54 6.73 -4.84
C GLY A 11 -10.81 6.41 -3.53
N ASP A 12 -11.51 6.38 -2.39
CA ASP A 12 -10.88 6.13 -1.10
C ASP A 12 -10.53 4.65 -0.92
N PHE A 13 -9.37 4.38 -0.33
CA PHE A 13 -8.88 3.03 -0.11
C PHE A 13 -8.33 2.84 1.30
N VAL A 14 -8.24 1.56 1.68
CA VAL A 14 -7.48 1.08 2.83
C VAL A 14 -6.69 -0.17 2.45
N PHE A 15 -5.44 -0.26 2.89
CA PHE A 15 -4.61 -1.46 2.75
C PHE A 15 -3.96 -1.84 4.08
N HIS A 16 -3.88 -3.14 4.35
CA HIS A 16 -3.22 -3.66 5.54
C HIS A 16 -1.74 -3.91 5.28
N VAL A 17 -0.88 -3.44 6.19
CA VAL A 17 0.56 -3.67 6.13
C VAL A 17 0.90 -4.95 6.89
N THR A 18 1.39 -5.96 6.17
CA THR A 18 1.90 -7.22 6.75
C THR A 18 3.29 -7.06 7.33
N GLU A 19 4.12 -6.23 6.69
CA GLU A 19 5.49 -5.92 7.09
C GLU A 19 5.79 -4.46 6.77
N GLY A 20 6.34 -3.73 7.75
CA GLY A 20 6.72 -2.33 7.59
C GLY A 20 7.87 -1.98 8.53
N TYR A 21 8.63 -0.95 8.18
CA TYR A 21 9.76 -0.47 8.97
C TYR A 21 9.80 1.05 9.01
N LEU A 22 10.25 1.59 10.14
CA LEU A 22 10.57 3.02 10.19
C LEU A 22 11.82 3.30 9.36
N VAL A 23 11.77 4.34 8.53
CA VAL A 23 12.94 4.85 7.79
C VAL A 23 13.32 6.20 8.35
N SER A 24 14.57 6.35 8.79
CA SER A 24 15.11 7.62 9.27
C SER A 24 16.50 7.86 8.70
N ARG A 25 16.72 9.08 8.17
CA ARG A 25 17.99 9.48 7.52
C ARG A 25 18.48 8.47 6.48
N GLY A 26 17.56 7.95 5.67
CA GLY A 26 17.86 6.99 4.60
C GLY A 26 18.19 5.57 5.08
N LYS A 27 18.04 5.27 6.38
CA LYS A 27 18.29 3.93 6.94
C LYS A 27 17.00 3.32 7.45
N ARG A 28 16.79 2.04 7.12
CA ARG A 28 15.74 1.20 7.71
C ARG A 28 16.09 0.92 9.17
N LEU A 29 15.15 1.18 10.06
CA LEU A 29 15.28 0.99 11.50
C LEU A 29 14.48 -0.26 11.94
N TYR A 30 13.68 -0.13 13.00
CA TYR A 30 12.91 -1.23 13.58
C TYR A 30 11.59 -1.48 12.85
N PRO A 31 11.05 -2.71 12.92
CA PRO A 31 9.77 -3.05 12.33
C PRO A 31 8.62 -2.33 13.06
N VAL A 32 7.59 -1.95 12.31
CA VAL A 32 6.32 -1.43 12.83
C VAL A 32 5.23 -2.49 12.65
N ARG A 33 4.32 -2.59 13.63
CA ARG A 33 3.23 -3.58 13.61
C ARG A 33 1.89 -2.89 13.40
N ASN A 34 0.93 -3.63 12.85
CA ASN A 34 -0.49 -3.26 12.77
C ASN A 34 -0.73 -1.90 12.11
N ALA A 35 -0.02 -1.61 11.02
CA ALA A 35 -0.25 -0.40 10.25
C ALA A 35 -1.33 -0.62 9.17
N MET A 36 -2.18 0.37 9.02
CA MET A 36 -3.10 0.51 7.88
C MET A 36 -2.68 1.71 7.05
N LEU A 37 -2.71 1.58 5.73
CA LEU A 37 -2.52 2.70 4.82
C LEU A 37 -3.87 3.16 4.32
N THR A 38 -4.17 4.45 4.41
CA THR A 38 -5.41 5.01 3.88
C THR A 38 -5.14 6.26 3.06
N GLY A 39 -5.99 6.48 2.05
CA GLY A 39 -5.88 7.62 1.16
C GLY A 39 -6.91 7.57 0.05
N ASN A 40 -6.73 8.45 -0.92
CA ASN A 40 -7.55 8.53 -2.13
C ASN A 40 -6.69 8.21 -3.36
N GLY A 41 -7.10 7.25 -4.18
CA GLY A 41 -6.30 6.67 -5.27
C GLY A 41 -5.70 7.72 -6.20
N PRO A 42 -6.51 8.51 -6.92
CA PRO A 42 -5.99 9.56 -7.80
C PRO A 42 -5.05 10.54 -7.11
N ARG A 43 -5.31 10.92 -5.86
CA ARG A 43 -4.45 11.85 -5.12
C ARG A 43 -3.12 11.22 -4.73
N VAL A 44 -3.14 9.99 -4.24
CA VAL A 44 -1.93 9.26 -3.82
C VAL A 44 -1.03 8.96 -5.01
N LEU A 45 -1.60 8.67 -6.19
CA LEU A 45 -0.82 8.50 -7.42
C LEU A 45 -0.03 9.77 -7.77
N MET A 46 -0.58 10.96 -7.51
CA MET A 46 0.11 12.24 -7.73
C MET A 46 1.21 12.53 -6.69
N GLU A 47 1.22 11.80 -5.57
CA GLU A 47 2.24 11.93 -4.53
C GLU A 47 3.46 11.03 -4.77
N ILE A 48 3.44 10.20 -5.82
CA ILE A 48 4.59 9.37 -6.23
C ILE A 48 5.67 10.28 -6.83
N ASP A 49 6.88 10.27 -6.24
CA ASP A 49 7.99 11.13 -6.65
C ASP A 49 9.27 10.37 -7.04
N ALA A 50 9.27 9.05 -6.90
CA ALA A 50 10.33 8.19 -7.38
C ALA A 50 9.79 6.79 -7.72
N VAL A 51 10.36 6.19 -8.77
CA VAL A 51 10.02 4.87 -9.28
C VAL A 51 11.33 4.10 -9.50
N GLY A 52 11.44 2.92 -8.90
CA GLY A 52 12.57 2.01 -9.03
C GLY A 52 12.57 1.25 -10.35
N ASN A 53 13.64 0.49 -10.58
CA ASN A 53 13.84 -0.35 -11.78
C ASN A 53 13.65 -1.85 -11.47
N ASP A 54 13.00 -2.18 -10.37
CA ASP A 54 12.88 -3.48 -9.73
C ASP A 54 11.43 -4.00 -9.75
N LEU A 55 10.81 -3.97 -10.93
CA LEU A 55 9.45 -4.47 -11.13
C LEU A 55 9.34 -5.95 -10.75
N HIS A 56 8.40 -6.26 -9.86
CA HIS A 56 8.01 -7.62 -9.50
C HIS A 56 6.48 -7.75 -9.52
N PHE A 57 6.02 -9.00 -9.56
CA PHE A 57 4.62 -9.36 -9.56
C PHE A 57 4.37 -10.45 -8.52
N ASP A 58 3.25 -10.35 -7.81
CA ASP A 58 2.80 -11.33 -6.84
C ASP A 58 1.41 -11.86 -7.23
N PRO A 59 1.13 -13.15 -7.00
CA PRO A 59 -0.20 -13.71 -7.20
C PRO A 59 -1.11 -13.33 -6.03
N GLY A 60 -2.39 -13.11 -6.33
CA GLY A 60 -3.41 -12.77 -5.34
C GLY A 60 -4.80 -13.24 -5.72
N VAL A 61 -5.79 -12.85 -4.91
CA VAL A 61 -7.22 -13.09 -5.17
C VAL A 61 -7.96 -11.77 -5.04
N CYS A 62 -8.73 -11.40 -6.06
CA CYS A 62 -9.57 -10.20 -6.04
C CYS A 62 -11.01 -10.58 -5.75
N GLY A 63 -11.66 -9.82 -4.87
CA GLY A 63 -13.07 -9.96 -4.52
C GLY A 63 -13.93 -8.86 -5.14
N LYS A 64 -15.07 -9.21 -5.74
CA LYS A 64 -16.11 -8.23 -6.13
C LYS A 64 -17.49 -8.86 -6.06
N SER A 65 -18.41 -8.22 -5.33
CA SER A 65 -19.81 -8.67 -5.21
C SER A 65 -19.94 -10.15 -4.83
N GLY A 66 -19.10 -10.60 -3.88
CA GLY A 66 -19.05 -12.00 -3.41
C GLY A 66 -18.30 -12.98 -4.30
N GLN A 67 -17.88 -12.57 -5.51
CA GLN A 67 -17.05 -13.40 -6.39
C GLN A 67 -15.58 -13.25 -6.02
N GLN A 68 -14.83 -14.34 -6.14
CA GLN A 68 -13.37 -14.37 -5.95
C GLN A 68 -12.71 -14.91 -7.22
N VAL A 69 -11.70 -14.19 -7.71
CA VAL A 69 -10.94 -14.58 -8.90
C VAL A 69 -9.44 -14.48 -8.64
N PRO A 70 -8.63 -15.45 -9.10
CA PRO A 70 -7.18 -15.31 -9.10
C PRO A 70 -6.76 -14.10 -9.93
N VAL A 71 -5.86 -13.29 -9.39
CA VAL A 71 -5.29 -12.10 -10.04
C VAL A 71 -3.78 -12.04 -9.81
N THR A 72 -3.15 -11.06 -10.44
CA THR A 72 -1.74 -10.71 -10.20
C THR A 72 -1.66 -9.20 -10.03
N ASP A 73 -0.96 -8.76 -8.99
CA ASP A 73 -0.59 -7.37 -8.78
C ASP A 73 0.93 -7.22 -8.86
N GLY A 74 1.41 -6.01 -9.14
CA GLY A 74 2.83 -5.78 -9.30
C GLY A 74 3.18 -4.31 -9.45
N GLN A 75 4.35 -3.97 -8.95
CA GLN A 75 4.94 -2.63 -9.05
C GLN A 75 6.45 -2.73 -8.84
N PRO A 76 7.24 -1.76 -9.34
CA PRO A 76 8.58 -1.55 -8.80
C PRO A 76 8.50 -0.98 -7.38
N THR A 77 9.65 -0.79 -6.74
CA THR A 77 9.70 0.05 -5.55
C THR A 77 9.29 1.47 -5.92
N ILE A 78 8.34 2.06 -5.17
CA ILE A 78 7.91 3.45 -5.36
C ILE A 78 8.06 4.24 -4.05
N ARG A 79 8.24 5.55 -4.17
CA ARG A 79 8.19 6.47 -3.03
C ARG A 79 6.98 7.37 -3.17
N ILE A 80 6.14 7.37 -2.14
CA ILE A 80 4.99 8.26 -1.99
C ILE A 80 5.38 9.32 -0.95
N ARG A 81 5.34 10.60 -1.31
CA ARG A 81 5.76 11.70 -0.43
C ARG A 81 4.90 11.78 0.83
N GLN A 82 3.59 11.58 0.69
CA GLN A 82 2.63 11.69 1.78
C GLN A 82 1.54 10.62 1.67
N LEU A 83 1.36 9.85 2.75
CA LEU A 83 0.30 8.87 2.90
C LEU A 83 -0.06 8.75 4.38
N VAL A 84 -1.35 8.55 4.69
CA VAL A 84 -1.78 8.36 6.06
C VAL A 84 -1.47 6.94 6.49
N VAL A 85 -0.69 6.81 7.56
CA VAL A 85 -0.38 5.53 8.21
C VAL A 85 -1.15 5.46 9.52
N GLY A 86 -2.23 4.68 9.53
CA GLY A 86 -2.99 4.37 10.74
C GLY A 86 -2.24 3.36 11.59
N GLY A 87 -1.68 3.82 12.70
CA GLY A 87 -1.11 2.99 13.77
C GLY A 87 -1.57 3.51 15.14
N SER A 88 -1.47 2.68 16.17
CA SER A 88 -1.61 3.15 17.55
C SER A 88 -0.28 3.77 18.02
N GLU A 89 -0.34 4.76 18.91
CA GLU A 89 0.83 5.08 19.73
C GLU A 89 1.29 3.79 20.44
N ALA A 90 2.62 3.61 20.54
CA ALA A 90 3.22 2.48 21.23
C ALA A 90 3.19 2.70 22.75
#